data_AF-A0A8I1PNW9-F1
#
_entry.id   AF-A0A8I1PNW9-F1
#
_cell.length_a   1.000
_cell.length_b   1.000
_cell.length_c   1.000
_cell.angle_alpha   90.00
_cell.angle_beta   90.00
_cell.angle_gamma   90.00
#
_symmetry.space_group_name_H-M   'P 1'
#
loop_
_entity.id
_entity.type
_entity.pdbx_description
1 polymer ?
#
loop_
_entity_poly.entity_id
_entity_poly.type
_entity_poly.pdbx_seq_one_letter_code
_entity_poly.pdbx_strand_id
1 'polypeptide(L)'
;MRNPPALPRRLSDVSVIAPIGTVLWFVGAVALYIAHVTVDRPLDIWFTTCVAGAVLGAIGYGVFRWQRAAARRGSRTAQEGLR
;
A
#
# COMPACT_ATOMS: atom_id res chain seq x y z
N MET A 1 -1.51 13.06 32.58
CA MET A 1 -1.78 12.30 31.35
C MET A 1 -0.51 11.52 31.01
N ARG A 2 -0.54 10.19 31.03
CA ARG A 2 0.65 9.36 30.75
C ARG A 2 0.79 9.29 29.23
N ASN A 3 1.83 9.92 28.66
CA ASN A 3 2.07 9.84 27.22
C ASN A 3 2.36 8.37 26.85
N PRO A 4 1.61 7.76 25.92
CA PRO A 4 1.93 6.42 25.47
C PRO A 4 3.32 6.42 24.81
N PRO A 5 4.10 5.35 24.98
CA PRO A 5 5.42 5.24 24.37
C PRO A 5 5.29 5.39 22.84
N ALA A 6 6.20 6.17 22.25
CA ALA A 6 6.18 6.45 20.83
C ALA A 6 6.24 5.14 20.02
N LEU A 7 5.24 4.90 19.17
CA LEU A 7 5.16 3.69 18.37
C LEU A 7 6.38 3.60 17.43
N PRO A 8 7.03 2.43 17.29
CA PRO A 8 8.20 2.28 16.43
C PRO A 8 7.87 2.73 15.01
N ARG A 9 8.53 3.80 14.55
CA ARG A 9 8.24 4.49 13.28
C ARG A 9 8.26 3.57 12.06
N ARG A 10 8.98 2.45 12.12
CA ARG A 10 9.05 1.44 11.05
C ARG A 10 7.76 0.61 10.91
N LEU A 11 7.03 0.38 12.00
CA LEU A 11 5.82 -0.44 12.00
C LEU A 11 4.53 0.38 11.81
N SER A 12 4.60 1.70 12.03
CA SER A 12 3.46 2.60 11.87
C SER A 12 3.48 3.39 10.55
N ASP A 13 4.58 3.33 9.79
CA ASP A 13 4.66 4.04 8.53
C ASP A 13 3.93 3.28 7.42
N VAL A 14 2.69 3.68 7.19
CA VAL A 14 1.82 3.19 6.10
C VAL A 14 2.53 3.26 4.75
N SER A 15 3.45 4.23 4.56
CA SER A 15 4.18 4.37 3.31
C SER A 15 5.16 3.24 3.02
N VAL A 16 5.52 2.44 4.03
CA VAL A 16 6.42 1.29 3.93
C VAL A 16 5.63 -0.03 3.87
N ILE A 17 4.64 -0.21 4.75
CA ILE A 17 3.93 -1.48 4.87
C ILE A 17 2.99 -1.76 3.69
N ALA A 18 2.25 -0.74 3.24
CA ALA A 18 1.30 -0.88 2.14
C ALA A 18 1.95 -1.38 0.83
N PRO A 19 3.08 -0.82 0.35
CA PRO A 19 3.71 -1.34 -0.87
C PRO A 19 4.30 -2.73 -0.68
N ILE A 20 4.82 -3.08 0.51
CA ILE A 20 5.33 -4.44 0.79
C ILE A 20 4.21 -5.47 0.65
N GLY A 21 3.05 -5.23 1.29
CA GLY A 21 1.90 -6.13 1.16
C GLY A 21 1.40 -6.22 -0.28
N THR A 22 1.37 -5.11 -1.00
CA THR A 22 0.98 -5.06 -2.42
C THR A 22 1.92 -5.90 -3.29
N VAL A 23 3.24 -5.77 -3.08
CA VAL A 23 4.25 -6.55 -3.80
C VAL A 23 4.14 -8.03 -3.47
N LEU A 24 3.88 -8.39 -2.20
CA LEU A 24 3.73 -9.78 -1.80
C LEU A 24 2.54 -10.45 -2.51
N TRP A 25 1.39 -9.76 -2.57
CA TRP A 25 0.23 -10.24 -3.33
C TRP A 25 0.51 -10.36 -4.83
N PHE A 26 1.23 -9.39 -5.42
CA PHE A 26 1.62 -9.44 -6.82
C PHE A 26 2.55 -10.62 -7.12
N VAL A 27 3.56 -10.86 -6.27
CA VAL A 27 4.45 -12.01 -6.39
C VAL A 27 3.67 -13.33 -6.27
N GLY A 28 2.69 -13.40 -5.36
CA GLY A 28 1.79 -14.56 -5.26
C GLY A 28 1.00 -14.81 -6.54
N ALA A 29 0.43 -13.76 -7.15
CA ALA A 29 -0.29 -13.86 -8.42
C ALA A 29 0.62 -14.34 -9.56
N VAL A 30 1.84 -13.79 -9.66
CA VAL A 30 2.84 -14.19 -10.67
C VAL A 30 3.26 -15.64 -10.47
N ALA A 31 3.55 -16.06 -9.24
CA ALA A 31 3.93 -17.44 -8.94
C ALA A 31 2.83 -18.45 -9.33
N LEU A 32 1.57 -18.12 -9.01
CA LEU A 32 0.42 -18.96 -9.40
C LEU A 32 0.20 -18.98 -10.91
N TYR A 33 0.42 -17.87 -11.60
CA TYR A 33 0.38 -17.83 -13.07
C TYR A 33 1.49 -18.67 -13.70
N ILE A 34 2.71 -18.62 -13.17
CA ILE A 34 3.80 -19.49 -13.60
C ILE A 34 3.44 -20.96 -13.37
N ALA A 35 2.86 -21.30 -12.22
CA ALA A 35 2.40 -22.67 -11.95
C ALA A 35 1.30 -23.12 -12.93
N HIS A 36 0.41 -22.22 -13.35
CA HIS A 36 -0.58 -22.52 -14.38
C HIS A 36 0.08 -22.86 -15.72
N VAL A 37 1.06 -22.07 -16.16
CA VAL A 37 1.72 -22.27 -17.47
C VAL A 37 2.71 -23.45 -17.47
N THR A 38 3.28 -23.81 -16.32
CA THR A 38 4.35 -24.84 -16.24
C THR A 38 3.85 -26.24 -15.88
N VAL A 39 2.78 -26.33 -15.09
CA VAL A 39 2.26 -27.62 -14.58
C VAL A 39 0.73 -27.73 -14.69
N ASP A 40 0.10 -26.93 -15.55
CA ASP A 40 -1.36 -26.91 -15.81
C ASP A 40 -2.21 -26.76 -14.54
N ARG A 41 -1.68 -26.08 -13.52
CA ARG A 41 -2.43 -25.76 -12.31
C ARG A 41 -3.62 -24.84 -12.67
N PRO A 42 -4.84 -25.07 -12.18
CA PRO A 42 -5.97 -24.17 -12.44
C PRO A 42 -5.79 -22.79 -11.79
N LEU A 43 -6.27 -21.74 -12.46
CA LEU A 43 -6.41 -20.41 -11.90
C LEU A 43 -7.66 -20.36 -11.01
N ASP A 44 -7.46 -20.70 -9.75
CA ASP A 44 -8.50 -20.85 -8.74
C ASP A 44 -8.68 -19.59 -7.87
N ILE A 45 -9.37 -19.76 -6.74
CA ILE A 45 -9.62 -18.69 -5.77
C ILE A 45 -8.33 -18.07 -5.20
N TRP A 46 -7.23 -18.82 -5.14
CA TRP A 46 -5.96 -18.31 -4.62
C TRP A 46 -5.37 -17.28 -5.57
N PHE A 47 -5.45 -17.55 -6.88
CA PHE A 47 -4.97 -16.62 -7.90
C PHE A 47 -5.78 -15.32 -7.88
N THR A 48 -7.11 -15.43 -7.92
CA THR A 48 -7.99 -14.25 -7.94
C THR A 48 -7.88 -13.44 -6.64
N THR A 49 -7.66 -14.10 -5.49
CA THR A 49 -7.38 -13.42 -4.22
C THR A 49 -6.07 -12.64 -4.27
N CYS A 50 -5.01 -13.23 -4.84
CA CYS A 50 -3.73 -12.53 -5.00
C CYS A 50 -3.84 -11.31 -5.92
N VAL A 51 -4.56 -11.46 -7.04
CA VAL A 51 -4.83 -10.34 -7.95
C VAL A 51 -5.65 -9.24 -7.26
N ALA A 52 -6.72 -9.61 -6.54
CA ALA A 52 -7.55 -8.65 -5.80
C ALA A 52 -6.72 -7.91 -4.74
N GLY A 53 -5.87 -8.61 -3.99
CA GLY A 53 -4.97 -8.01 -3.01
C GLY A 53 -3.97 -7.03 -3.63
N ALA A 54 -3.38 -7.38 -4.78
CA ALA A 54 -2.46 -6.50 -5.51
C ALA A 54 -3.18 -5.25 -6.05
N VAL A 55 -4.37 -5.40 -6.64
CA VAL A 55 -5.17 -4.29 -7.16
C VAL A 55 -5.61 -3.36 -6.03
N LEU A 56 -6.16 -3.91 -4.95
CA LEU A 56 -6.60 -3.12 -3.80
C LEU A 56 -5.43 -2.39 -3.13
N GLY A 57 -4.28 -3.08 -2.99
CA GLY A 57 -3.05 -2.49 -2.46
C GLY A 57 -2.53 -1.33 -3.31
N ALA A 58 -2.53 -1.49 -4.64
CA ALA A 58 -2.12 -0.44 -5.58
C ALA A 58 -3.04 0.79 -5.50
N ILE A 59 -4.36 0.58 -5.45
CA ILE A 59 -5.35 1.65 -5.29
C ILE A 59 -5.15 2.38 -3.95
N GLY A 60 -5.07 1.64 -2.84
CA GLY A 60 -4.90 2.21 -1.51
C GLY A 60 -3.60 3.02 -1.38
N TYR A 61 -2.49 2.49 -1.90
CA TYR A 61 -1.21 3.21 -1.93
C TYR A 61 -1.24 4.44 -2.84
N GLY A 62 -1.92 4.35 -3.99
CA GLY A 62 -2.13 5.49 -4.90
C GLY A 62 -2.87 6.65 -4.23
N VAL A 63 -3.97 6.34 -3.53
CA VAL A 63 -4.73 7.33 -2.74
C VAL A 63 -3.86 7.95 -1.64
N PHE A 64 -3.12 7.13 -0.90
CA PHE A 64 -2.20 7.63 0.14
C PHE A 64 -1.15 8.60 -0.44
N ARG A 65 -0.56 8.27 -1.60
CA ARG A 65 0.40 9.16 -2.27
C ARG A 65 -0.23 10.45 -2.73
N TRP A 66 -1.46 10.39 -3.25
CA TRP A 66 -2.20 11.58 -3.67
C TRP A 66 -2.51 12.49 -2.47
N GLN A 67 -3.00 11.92 -1.37
CA GLN A 67 -3.24 12.65 -0.11
C GLN A 67 -1.95 13.31 0.40
N ARG A 68 -0.82 12.59 0.40
CA ARG A 68 0.48 13.12 0.84
C ARG A 68 1.02 14.22 -0.10
N ALA A 69 0.70 14.15 -1.39
CA ALA A 69 1.04 15.20 -2.35
C ALA A 69 0.16 16.44 -2.14
N ALA A 70 -1.15 16.25 -1.93
CA ALA A 70 -2.10 17.32 -1.64
C ALA A 70 -1.74 18.06 -0.34
N ALA A 71 -1.43 17.34 0.75
CA ALA A 71 -1.00 17.94 2.01
C ALA A 71 0.26 18.80 1.87
N ARG A 72 1.22 18.37 1.05
CA ARG A 72 2.44 19.16 0.75
C ARG A 72 2.18 20.38 -0.13
N ARG A 73 1.15 20.33 -0.99
CA ARG A 73 0.74 21.46 -1.83
C ARG A 73 -0.08 22.49 -1.04
N GLY A 74 -0.85 22.05 -0.05
CA GLY A 74 -1.74 22.87 0.77
C GLY A 74 -1.07 23.76 1.82
N SER A 75 0.24 23.67 2.04
CA SER A 75 0.95 24.48 3.06
C SER A 75 1.53 25.80 2.52
N ARG A 76 1.32 26.16 1.25
CA ARG A 76 1.87 27.41 0.67
C ARG A 76 0.92 28.61 0.77
N THR A 77 -0.29 28.46 1.30
CA THR A 77 -1.30 29.53 1.38
C THR A 77 -1.77 29.85 2.80
N ALA A 78 -1.25 29.18 3.84
CA ALA A 78 -1.50 29.58 5.21
C ALA A 78 -0.66 30.85 5.48
N GLN A 79 -1.32 32.01 5.44
CA GLN A 79 -0.70 33.30 5.68
C GLN A 79 -0.01 33.33 7.05
N GLU A 80 1.31 33.29 7.05
CA GLU A 80 2.12 33.82 8.13
C GLU A 80 2.02 35.35 8.06
N GLY A 81 1.38 35.99 9.04
CA GLY A 81 1.54 37.42 9.26
C GLY A 81 0.30 38.30 9.16
N LEU A 82 -0.81 37.92 9.77
CA LEU A 82 -1.74 38.92 10.31
C LEU A 82 -1.52 39.00 11.82
N ARG A 83 -0.58 39.86 12.21
CA ARG A 83 -0.41 40.33 13.58
C ARG A 83 -0.54 41.84 13.59
#